data_AF-A3MVV6-F1
#
_entry.id   AF-A3MVV6-F1
#
_cell.length_a   1.000
_cell.length_b   1.000
_cell.length_c   1.000
_cell.angle_alpha   90.00
_cell.angle_beta   90.00
_cell.angle_gamma   90.00
#
_symmetry.space_group_name_H-M   'P 1'
#
loop_
_entity.id
_entity.type
_entity.pdbx_description
1 polymer ?
#
loop_
_entity_poly.entity_id
_entity_poly.type
_entity_poly.pdbx_seq_one_letter_code
_entity_poly.pdbx_strand_id
1 'polypeptide(L)'
;MQIFRPYRDWARSAKVLDDRRLGKQRVETKQVLLAILRKLGVLADGRRGWLNHPVVLMYFNGGRPYVGDLVGYFYAIVEEWKARGHKNNISLADVVPLLAKVKGAPGTPITHVHEVEYRRVLILKEPCHYLRVFSPEEVAEVLETEPAPIPGVNTWILQVYGQYRRFVDKLKRGEVDCASIFPRS
;
A
#
# COMPACT_ATOMS: atom_id res chain seq x y z
N MET A 1 3.00 -6.63 -6.75
CA MET A 1 1.86 -5.72 -6.62
C MET A 1 1.63 -5.48 -5.15
N GLN A 2 1.76 -4.24 -4.69
CA GLN A 2 1.53 -3.86 -3.30
C GLN A 2 0.77 -2.53 -3.25
N ILE A 3 0.01 -2.31 -2.18
CA ILE A 3 -0.58 -1.00 -1.86
C ILE A 3 0.10 -0.51 -0.58
N PHE A 4 0.29 0.79 -0.43
CA PHE A 4 0.80 1.40 0.80
C PHE A 4 -0.20 2.43 1.34
N ARG A 5 -0.86 2.11 2.46
CA ARG A 5 -1.84 3.00 3.11
C ARG A 5 -1.45 3.25 4.57
N PRO A 6 -0.33 3.98 4.82
CA PRO A 6 0.09 4.33 6.19
C PRO A 6 -0.96 5.18 6.93
N TYR A 7 -1.94 5.72 6.20
CA TYR A 7 -3.12 6.37 6.72
C TYR A 7 -4.37 5.92 5.97
N ARG A 8 -5.49 5.91 6.67
CA ARG A 8 -6.80 5.69 6.08
C ARG A 8 -7.14 6.83 5.12
N ASP A 9 -6.70 8.05 5.43
CA ASP A 9 -6.77 9.21 4.52
C ASP A 9 -5.86 9.03 3.30
N TRP A 10 -6.42 9.27 2.11
CA TRP A 10 -5.74 9.04 0.84
C TRP A 10 -4.63 10.06 0.58
N ALA A 11 -4.90 11.35 0.83
CA ALA A 11 -3.96 12.43 0.56
C ALA A 11 -2.77 12.35 1.53
N ARG A 12 -3.04 12.10 2.81
CA ARG A 12 -2.02 11.88 3.83
C ARG A 12 -1.15 10.67 3.49
N SER A 13 -1.76 9.57 3.03
CA SER A 13 -1.00 8.41 2.54
C SER A 13 -0.11 8.76 1.37
N ALA A 14 -0.63 9.45 0.35
CA ALA A 14 0.16 9.84 -0.81
C ALA A 14 1.35 10.73 -0.43
N LYS A 15 1.11 11.75 0.41
CA LYS A 15 2.09 12.76 0.81
C LYS A 15 3.33 12.18 1.50
N VAL A 16 3.18 11.12 2.29
CA VAL A 16 4.31 10.55 3.05
C VAL A 16 5.19 9.59 2.26
N LEU A 17 4.69 9.06 1.13
CA LEU A 17 5.46 8.12 0.33
C LEU A 17 6.67 8.81 -0.31
N ASP A 18 7.81 8.11 -0.35
CA ASP A 18 8.93 8.48 -1.22
C ASP A 18 8.54 8.36 -2.70
N ASP A 19 9.22 9.09 -3.59
CA ASP A 19 8.86 9.18 -5.01
C ASP A 19 8.84 7.81 -5.71
N ARG A 20 9.74 6.90 -5.33
CA ARG A 20 9.79 5.55 -5.92
C ARG A 20 8.51 4.78 -5.59
N ARG A 21 8.06 4.81 -4.34
CA ARG A 21 6.83 4.12 -3.92
C ARG A 21 5.59 4.86 -4.43
N LEU A 22 5.54 6.18 -4.33
CA LEU A 22 4.45 7.00 -4.87
C LEU A 22 4.23 6.73 -6.37
N GLY A 23 5.30 6.74 -7.16
CA GLY A 23 5.26 6.45 -8.59
C GLY A 23 4.69 5.06 -8.89
N LYS A 24 5.11 4.03 -8.13
CA LYS A 24 4.59 2.66 -8.25
C LYS A 24 3.12 2.55 -7.88
N GLN A 25 2.65 3.28 -6.88
CA GLN A 25 1.27 3.21 -6.42
C GLN A 25 0.26 3.60 -7.51
N ARG A 26 0.60 4.49 -8.46
CA ARG A 26 -0.24 4.77 -9.64
C ARG A 26 -0.51 3.51 -10.46
N VAL A 27 0.54 2.74 -10.75
CA VAL A 27 0.46 1.51 -11.55
C VAL A 27 -0.23 0.40 -10.76
N GLU A 28 0.23 0.14 -9.54
CA GLU A 28 -0.24 -0.99 -8.73
C GLU A 28 -1.70 -0.83 -8.31
N THR A 29 -2.16 0.39 -8.00
CA THR A 29 -3.58 0.64 -7.68
C THR A 29 -4.50 0.35 -8.87
N LYS A 30 -4.11 0.78 -10.08
CA LYS A 30 -4.85 0.43 -11.30
C LYS A 30 -4.82 -1.08 -11.57
N GLN A 31 -3.70 -1.75 -11.32
CA GLN A 31 -3.60 -3.22 -11.46
C GLN A 31 -4.54 -3.96 -10.49
N VAL A 32 -4.66 -3.51 -9.24
CA VAL A 32 -5.63 -4.08 -8.28
C VAL A 32 -7.06 -3.89 -8.79
N LEU A 33 -7.42 -2.68 -9.22
CA LEU A 33 -8.74 -2.41 -9.81
C LEU A 33 -9.05 -3.31 -11.00
N LEU A 34 -8.11 -3.46 -11.94
CA LEU A 34 -8.26 -4.34 -13.09
C LEU A 34 -8.41 -5.81 -12.68
N ALA A 35 -7.64 -6.29 -11.69
CA ALA A 35 -7.76 -7.65 -11.19
C ALA A 35 -9.14 -7.90 -10.52
N ILE A 36 -9.66 -6.92 -9.77
CA ILE A 36 -11.02 -6.97 -9.20
C ILE A 36 -12.07 -7.03 -10.31
N LEU A 37 -11.98 -6.17 -11.32
CA LEU A 37 -12.93 -6.14 -12.45
C LEU A 37 -12.94 -7.47 -13.22
N ARG A 38 -11.77 -8.10 -13.42
CA ARG A 38 -11.67 -9.44 -14.01
C ARG A 38 -12.28 -10.50 -13.11
N LYS A 39 -12.01 -10.44 -11.81
CA LYS A 39 -12.54 -11.40 -10.83
C LYS A 39 -14.07 -11.35 -10.75
N LEU A 40 -14.66 -10.17 -10.97
CA LEU A 40 -16.12 -9.99 -11.08
C LEU A 40 -16.70 -10.39 -12.45
N GLY A 41 -15.86 -10.73 -13.43
CA GLY A 41 -16.30 -11.01 -14.80
C GLY A 41 -16.74 -9.78 -15.60
N VAL A 42 -16.54 -8.57 -15.08
CA VAL A 42 -16.93 -7.30 -15.74
C VAL A 42 -15.91 -6.91 -16.82
N LEU A 43 -14.65 -7.28 -16.62
CA LEU A 43 -13.58 -7.12 -17.61
C LEU A 43 -13.18 -8.49 -18.17
N ALA A 44 -13.46 -8.71 -19.45
CA ALA A 44 -13.15 -9.95 -20.18
C ALA A 44 -12.06 -9.70 -21.24
N ASP A 45 -10.81 -9.57 -20.80
CA ASP A 45 -9.65 -9.31 -21.68
C ASP A 45 -8.72 -10.53 -21.85
N GLY A 46 -9.20 -11.72 -21.48
CA GLY A 46 -8.45 -12.99 -21.54
C GLY A 46 -7.34 -13.14 -20.51
N ARG A 47 -7.04 -12.11 -19.70
CA ARG A 47 -5.97 -12.16 -18.69
C ARG A 47 -6.49 -12.78 -17.39
N ARG A 48 -5.68 -13.63 -16.75
CA ARG A 48 -6.02 -14.28 -15.46
C ARG A 48 -5.02 -14.00 -14.34
N GLY A 49 -4.03 -13.14 -14.58
CA GLY A 49 -3.00 -12.82 -13.59
C GLY A 49 -3.58 -12.13 -12.35
N TRP A 50 -3.02 -12.47 -11.18
CA TRP A 50 -3.21 -11.76 -9.91
C TRP A 50 -4.61 -11.80 -9.27
N LEU A 51 -5.55 -12.58 -9.79
CA LEU A 51 -6.93 -12.67 -9.27
C LEU A 51 -7.02 -13.17 -7.81
N ASN A 52 -6.03 -13.97 -7.40
CA ASN A 52 -5.92 -14.50 -6.04
C ASN A 52 -4.76 -13.84 -5.27
N HIS A 53 -4.24 -12.72 -5.77
CA HIS A 53 -3.22 -11.99 -5.03
C HIS A 53 -3.82 -11.46 -3.72
N PRO A 54 -3.13 -11.58 -2.57
CA PRO A 54 -3.73 -11.23 -1.27
C PRO A 54 -4.29 -9.81 -1.19
N VAL A 55 -3.60 -8.80 -1.73
CA VAL A 55 -4.13 -7.42 -1.77
C VAL A 55 -5.39 -7.30 -2.62
N VAL A 56 -5.53 -8.09 -3.69
CA VAL A 56 -6.75 -8.11 -4.51
C VAL A 56 -7.89 -8.73 -3.72
N LEU A 57 -7.65 -9.83 -3.02
CA LEU A 57 -8.66 -10.49 -2.19
C LEU A 57 -9.12 -9.59 -1.04
N MET A 58 -8.20 -8.87 -0.39
CA MET A 58 -8.50 -7.90 0.67
C MET A 58 -9.48 -6.82 0.17
N TYR A 59 -9.20 -6.21 -0.99
CA TYR A 59 -10.09 -5.21 -1.58
C TYR A 59 -11.32 -5.81 -2.27
N PHE A 60 -11.29 -7.07 -2.69
CA PHE A 60 -12.41 -7.78 -3.31
C PHE A 60 -13.54 -8.04 -2.32
N ASN A 61 -13.21 -8.21 -1.03
CA ASN A 61 -14.17 -8.26 0.07
C ASN A 61 -15.34 -9.22 -0.20
N GLY A 62 -14.99 -10.48 -0.49
CA GLY A 62 -15.98 -11.55 -0.70
C GLY A 62 -16.97 -11.31 -1.85
N GLY A 63 -16.61 -10.49 -2.84
CA GLY A 63 -17.49 -10.16 -3.98
C GLY A 63 -18.19 -8.82 -3.87
N ARG A 64 -17.97 -8.06 -2.79
CA ARG A 64 -18.47 -6.68 -2.63
C ARG A 64 -17.29 -5.72 -2.45
N PRO A 65 -16.58 -5.39 -3.53
CA PRO A 65 -15.26 -4.77 -3.42
C PRO A 65 -15.30 -3.32 -2.94
N TYR A 66 -14.23 -2.89 -2.29
CA TYR A 66 -14.00 -1.49 -1.90
C TYR A 66 -13.43 -0.67 -3.07
N VAL A 67 -14.12 -0.67 -4.23
CA VAL A 67 -13.63 0.01 -5.45
C VAL A 67 -13.57 1.54 -5.28
N GLY A 68 -14.51 2.14 -4.55
CA GLY A 68 -14.52 3.57 -4.28
C GLY A 68 -13.27 4.04 -3.54
N ASP A 69 -12.81 3.25 -2.56
CA ASP A 69 -11.59 3.54 -1.80
C ASP A 69 -10.34 3.47 -2.66
N LEU A 70 -10.23 2.48 -3.56
CA LEU A 70 -9.11 2.38 -4.50
C LEU A 70 -9.10 3.52 -5.53
N VAL A 71 -10.28 3.94 -6.01
CA VAL A 71 -10.39 5.06 -6.95
C VAL A 71 -9.98 6.37 -6.28
N GLY A 72 -10.48 6.64 -5.07
CA GLY A 72 -10.08 7.82 -4.29
C GLY A 72 -8.58 7.84 -4.02
N TYR A 73 -8.03 6.69 -3.60
CA TYR A 73 -6.60 6.55 -3.38
C TYR A 73 -5.78 6.74 -4.67
N PHE A 74 -6.20 6.17 -5.80
CA PHE A 74 -5.51 6.36 -7.08
C PHE A 74 -5.40 7.85 -7.44
N TYR A 75 -6.49 8.61 -7.31
CA TYR A 75 -6.47 10.03 -7.63
C TYR A 75 -5.60 10.82 -6.66
N ALA A 76 -5.64 10.54 -5.35
CA ALA A 76 -4.75 11.19 -4.39
C ALA A 76 -3.26 10.95 -4.72
N ILE A 77 -2.91 9.73 -5.13
CA ILE A 77 -1.55 9.37 -5.56
C ILE A 77 -1.15 10.12 -6.84
N VAL A 78 -2.04 10.20 -7.84
CA VAL A 78 -1.78 10.93 -9.08
C VAL A 78 -1.62 12.43 -8.84
N GLU A 79 -2.47 13.01 -7.98
CA GLU A 79 -2.41 14.44 -7.67
C GLU A 79 -1.12 14.78 -6.91
N GLU A 80 -0.74 14.00 -5.89
CA GLU A 80 0.56 14.17 -5.20
C GLU A 80 1.74 14.00 -6.16
N TRP A 81 1.70 13.01 -7.06
CA TRP A 81 2.74 12.78 -8.06
C TRP A 81 2.95 14.00 -8.97
N LYS A 82 1.85 14.60 -9.45
CA LYS A 82 1.91 15.82 -10.27
C LYS A 82 2.35 17.02 -9.45
N ALA A 83 1.88 17.15 -8.20
CA ALA A 83 2.25 18.25 -7.31
C ALA A 83 3.76 18.31 -7.04
N ARG A 84 4.44 17.15 -7.06
CA ARG A 84 5.91 17.05 -7.01
C ARG A 84 6.63 17.35 -8.34
N GLY A 85 5.91 17.80 -9.36
CA GLY A 85 6.46 18.16 -10.67
C GLY A 85 6.69 16.99 -11.62
N HIS A 86 6.19 15.78 -11.29
CA HIS A 86 6.38 14.62 -12.16
C HIS A 86 5.28 14.50 -13.22
N LYS A 87 5.66 14.04 -14.42
CA LYS A 87 4.71 13.75 -15.51
C LYS A 87 3.86 12.51 -15.18
N ASN A 88 2.55 12.60 -15.40
CA ASN A 88 1.63 11.46 -15.29
C ASN A 88 1.10 11.03 -16.67
N ASN A 89 1.08 9.72 -16.91
CA ASN A 89 0.59 9.09 -18.14
C ASN A 89 -0.38 7.92 -17.86
N ILE A 90 -0.86 7.79 -16.63
CA ILE A 90 -1.80 6.74 -16.22
C ILE A 90 -3.11 7.40 -15.79
N SER A 91 -4.23 6.86 -16.24
CA SER A 91 -5.57 7.28 -15.81
C SER A 91 -6.46 6.05 -15.60
N LEU A 92 -7.64 6.28 -15.00
CA LEU A 92 -8.70 5.27 -14.89
C LEU A 92 -9.79 5.43 -15.96
N ALA A 93 -9.61 6.33 -16.93
CA ALA A 93 -10.66 6.67 -17.90
C ALA A 93 -11.19 5.45 -18.68
N ASP A 94 -10.30 4.52 -19.00
CA ASP A 94 -10.58 3.24 -19.67
C ASP A 94 -11.38 2.25 -18.81
N VAL A 95 -11.36 2.39 -17.48
CA VAL A 95 -12.04 1.48 -16.56
C VAL A 95 -13.24 2.11 -15.84
N VAL A 96 -13.39 3.44 -15.86
CA VAL A 96 -14.53 4.14 -15.25
C VAL A 96 -15.89 3.58 -15.72
N PRO A 97 -16.14 3.33 -17.01
CA PRO A 97 -17.41 2.73 -17.46
C PRO A 97 -17.67 1.33 -16.91
N LEU A 98 -16.61 0.57 -16.62
CA LEU A 98 -16.71 -0.77 -16.02
C LEU A 98 -16.97 -0.67 -14.52
N LEU A 99 -16.28 0.25 -13.83
CA LEU A 99 -16.48 0.51 -12.41
C LEU A 99 -17.90 0.97 -12.09
N ALA A 100 -18.54 1.72 -12.99
CA ALA A 100 -19.94 2.12 -12.84
C ALA A 100 -20.93 0.93 -12.79
N LYS A 101 -20.54 -0.24 -13.31
CA LYS A 101 -21.35 -1.48 -13.28
C LYS A 101 -21.14 -2.30 -12.00
N VAL A 102 -20.18 -1.93 -11.16
CA VAL A 102 -19.80 -2.70 -9.98
C VAL A 102 -20.60 -2.24 -8.76
N LYS A 103 -21.25 -3.18 -8.08
CA LYS A 103 -21.85 -2.94 -6.77
C LYS A 103 -20.78 -3.08 -5.67
N GLY A 104 -20.09 -1.98 -5.38
CA GLY A 104 -19.06 -1.91 -4.34
C GLY A 104 -19.60 -1.82 -2.91
N ALA A 105 -18.76 -2.14 -1.94
CA ALA A 105 -19.00 -1.82 -0.53
C ALA A 105 -18.52 -0.39 -0.22
N PRO A 106 -19.21 0.36 0.65
CA PRO A 106 -18.72 1.65 1.14
C PRO A 106 -17.54 1.45 2.10
N GLY A 107 -16.79 2.52 2.37
CA GLY A 107 -15.68 2.49 3.31
C GLY A 107 -14.40 1.89 2.72
N THR A 108 -13.58 1.27 3.57
CA THR A 108 -12.21 0.83 3.24
C THR A 108 -11.85 -0.42 4.04
N PRO A 109 -11.01 -1.32 3.50
CA PRO A 109 -10.46 -2.43 4.29
C PRO A 109 -9.37 -1.96 5.27
N ILE A 110 -8.92 -0.70 5.17
CA ILE A 110 -7.81 -0.17 5.97
C ILE A 110 -8.30 0.16 7.39
N THR A 111 -7.94 -0.70 8.33
CA THR A 111 -8.07 -0.47 9.78
C THR A 111 -6.81 0.19 10.34
N HIS A 112 -6.85 0.62 11.59
CA HIS A 112 -5.66 1.17 12.26
C HIS A 112 -4.48 0.17 12.29
N VAL A 113 -4.75 -1.12 12.50
CA VAL A 113 -3.72 -2.18 12.42
C VAL A 113 -3.05 -2.19 11.04
N HIS A 114 -3.80 -1.96 9.95
CA HIS A 114 -3.21 -1.86 8.63
C HIS A 114 -2.31 -0.63 8.51
N GLU A 115 -2.71 0.52 9.06
CA GLU A 115 -1.90 1.74 9.05
C GLU A 115 -0.53 1.50 9.71
N VAL A 116 -0.52 0.92 10.92
CA VAL A 116 0.70 0.57 11.65
C VAL A 116 1.57 -0.39 10.83
N GLU A 117 0.99 -1.43 10.24
CA GLU A 117 1.76 -2.39 9.44
C GLU A 117 2.28 -1.81 8.13
N TYR A 118 1.57 -0.88 7.50
CA TYR A 118 2.12 -0.14 6.36
C TYR A 118 3.27 0.76 6.77
N ARG A 119 3.17 1.49 7.90
CA ARG A 119 4.28 2.29 8.43
C ARG A 119 5.49 1.43 8.74
N ARG A 120 5.28 0.27 9.40
CA ARG A 120 6.31 -0.73 9.66
C ARG A 120 7.00 -1.14 8.37
N VAL A 121 6.24 -1.57 7.36
CA VAL A 121 6.82 -1.99 6.08
C VAL A 121 7.58 -0.86 5.40
N LEU A 122 7.08 0.37 5.45
CA LEU A 122 7.73 1.53 4.83
C LEU A 122 9.06 1.86 5.54
N ILE A 123 9.09 1.88 6.87
CA ILE A 123 10.33 2.03 7.66
C ILE A 123 11.35 0.95 7.28
N LEU A 124 10.93 -0.32 7.20
CA LEU A 124 11.82 -1.42 6.82
C LEU A 124 12.38 -1.30 5.39
N LYS A 125 11.68 -0.53 4.56
CA LYS A 125 11.95 -0.36 3.13
C LYS A 125 12.83 0.86 2.83
N GLU A 126 12.66 1.99 3.53
CA GLU A 126 13.55 3.17 3.49
C GLU A 126 13.61 3.84 4.88
N PRO A 127 14.41 3.30 5.81
CA PRO A 127 14.39 3.74 7.20
C PRO A 127 14.52 5.26 7.36
N CYS A 128 15.54 5.86 6.76
CA CYS A 128 15.85 7.28 6.96
C CYS A 128 14.81 8.23 6.36
N HIS A 129 14.11 7.84 5.29
CA HIS A 129 13.00 8.64 4.79
C HIS A 129 11.83 8.61 5.77
N TYR A 130 11.41 7.41 6.16
CA TYR A 130 10.17 7.24 6.93
C TYR A 130 10.31 7.59 8.41
N LEU A 131 11.50 7.43 9.02
CA LEU A 131 11.79 7.91 10.37
C LEU A 131 11.76 9.44 10.47
N ARG A 132 11.98 10.15 9.36
CA ARG A 132 11.88 11.62 9.29
C ARG A 132 10.46 12.10 9.01
N VAL A 133 9.65 11.29 8.33
CA VAL A 133 8.31 11.66 7.84
C VAL A 133 7.21 11.29 8.83
N PHE A 134 7.34 10.17 9.54
CA PHE A 134 6.38 9.77 10.58
C PHE A 134 6.66 10.51 11.89
N SER A 135 5.61 10.77 12.66
CA SER A 135 5.76 11.42 13.96
C SER A 135 6.49 10.51 14.96
N PRO A 136 7.11 11.06 16.02
CA PRO A 136 7.72 10.25 17.08
C PRO A 136 6.76 9.21 17.66
N GLU A 137 5.48 9.55 17.83
CA GLU A 137 4.45 8.65 18.35
C GLU A 137 4.13 7.53 17.37
N GLU A 138 4.06 7.82 16.06
CA GLU A 138 3.83 6.81 15.02
C GLU A 138 5.01 5.85 14.88
N VAL A 139 6.24 6.35 15.05
CA VAL A 139 7.45 5.52 15.08
C VAL A 139 7.47 4.67 16.34
N ALA A 140 7.20 5.25 17.51
CA ALA A 140 7.12 4.53 18.79
C ALA A 140 6.10 3.40 18.72
N GLU A 141 4.90 3.67 18.21
CA GLU A 141 3.84 2.66 18.02
C GLU A 141 4.33 1.48 17.18
N VAL A 142 5.04 1.73 16.07
CA VAL A 142 5.64 0.66 15.27
C VAL A 142 6.68 -0.12 16.09
N LEU A 143 7.57 0.54 16.84
CA LEU A 143 8.65 -0.12 17.57
C LEU A 143 8.17 -0.87 18.82
N GLU A 144 7.05 -0.46 19.41
CA GLU A 144 6.49 -1.00 20.65
C GLU A 144 5.46 -2.11 20.43
N THR A 145 4.89 -2.20 19.22
CA THR A 145 3.96 -3.25 18.85
C THR A 145 4.63 -4.38 18.06
N GLU A 146 4.22 -5.61 18.35
CA GLU A 146 4.63 -6.77 17.55
C GLU A 146 3.95 -6.75 16.17
N PRO A 147 4.65 -7.17 15.09
CA PRO A 147 4.06 -7.20 13.75
C PRO A 147 2.80 -8.08 13.70
N ALA A 148 1.68 -7.51 13.27
CA ALA A 148 0.47 -8.27 12.99
C ALA A 148 0.48 -8.78 11.53
N PRO A 149 0.54 -10.09 11.25
CA PRO A 149 0.63 -10.59 9.88
C PRO A 149 -0.69 -10.36 9.11
N ILE A 150 -0.63 -9.55 8.06
CA ILE A 150 -1.75 -9.23 7.18
C ILE A 150 -1.38 -9.66 5.74
N PRO A 151 -2.09 -10.64 5.15
CA PRO A 151 -1.85 -11.08 3.78
C PRO A 151 -1.91 -9.91 2.78
N GLY A 152 -0.83 -9.74 2.01
CA GLY A 152 -0.72 -8.66 1.02
C GLY A 152 -0.11 -7.36 1.56
N VAL A 153 0.19 -7.31 2.85
CA VAL A 153 0.86 -6.17 3.50
C VAL A 153 2.28 -6.58 3.92
N ASN A 154 2.39 -7.52 4.87
CA ASN A 154 3.63 -7.72 5.64
C ASN A 154 3.92 -9.19 6.02
N THR A 155 3.18 -10.19 5.55
CA THR A 155 3.38 -11.60 5.98
C THR A 155 4.80 -12.13 5.75
N TRP A 156 5.54 -11.57 4.80
CA TRP A 156 6.94 -11.89 4.55
C TRP A 156 7.87 -11.48 5.69
N ILE A 157 7.46 -10.59 6.61
CA ILE A 157 8.26 -10.21 7.79
C ILE A 157 8.64 -11.47 8.59
N LEU A 158 7.75 -12.46 8.64
CA LEU A 158 7.97 -13.74 9.31
C LEU A 158 9.17 -14.51 8.75
N GLN A 159 9.48 -14.32 7.46
CA GLN A 159 10.62 -14.97 6.80
C GLN A 159 11.96 -14.29 7.14
N VAL A 160 11.92 -13.02 7.54
CA VAL A 160 13.10 -12.20 7.88
C VAL A 160 13.08 -11.74 9.33
N TYR A 161 12.35 -12.45 10.20
CA TYR A 161 12.02 -12.00 11.55
C TYR A 161 13.26 -11.69 12.41
N GLY A 162 14.34 -12.48 12.27
CA GLY A 162 15.59 -12.22 12.97
C GLY A 162 16.30 -10.93 12.52
N GLN A 163 16.24 -10.59 11.23
CA GLN A 163 16.78 -9.33 10.72
C GLN A 163 15.91 -8.15 11.17
N TYR A 164 14.59 -8.33 11.11
CA TYR A 164 13.62 -7.38 11.62
C TYR A 164 13.86 -7.04 13.10
N ARG A 165 14.00 -8.04 13.97
CA ARG A 165 14.27 -7.82 15.40
C ARG A 165 15.56 -7.04 15.63
N ARG A 166 16.66 -7.44 14.98
CA ARG A 166 17.93 -6.70 15.08
C ARG A 166 17.81 -5.24 14.63
N PHE A 167 17.05 -4.99 13.57
CA PHE A 167 16.78 -3.65 13.09
C PHE A 167 16.01 -2.82 14.12
N VAL A 168 14.93 -3.37 14.69
CA VAL A 168 14.15 -2.71 15.76
C VAL A 168 15.00 -2.46 17.00
N ASP A 169 15.81 -3.43 17.43
CA ASP A 169 16.67 -3.31 18.61
C ASP A 169 17.71 -2.19 18.44
N LYS A 170 18.25 -2.02 17.22
CA LYS A 170 19.14 -0.88 16.89
C LYS A 170 18.40 0.45 16.99
N LEU A 171 17.22 0.56 16.37
CA LEU A 171 16.42 1.79 16.43
C LEU A 171 16.07 2.18 17.87
N LYS A 172 15.72 1.22 18.73
CA LYS A 172 15.44 1.46 20.15
C LYS A 172 16.65 1.98 20.93
N ARG A 173 17.87 1.70 20.47
CA ARG A 173 19.12 2.28 21.03
C ARG A 173 19.52 3.60 20.39
N GLY A 174 18.73 4.15 19.48
CA GLY A 174 19.04 5.37 18.73
C GLY A 174 20.00 5.15 17.56
N GLU A 175 20.31 3.90 17.21
CA GLU A 175 21.15 3.56 16.05
C GLU A 175 20.29 3.48 14.79
N VAL A 176 20.50 4.38 13.83
CA VAL A 176 19.76 4.38 12.55
C VAL A 176 20.63 3.81 11.42
N ASP A 177 20.18 2.69 10.86
CA ASP A 177 20.72 2.12 9.61
C ASP A 177 19.78 2.49 8.45
N CYS A 178 20.27 3.29 7.49
CA CYS A 178 19.47 3.69 6.33
C CYS A 178 19.28 2.56 5.30
N ALA A 179 19.93 1.40 5.47
CA ALA A 179 19.79 0.29 4.54
C ALA A 179 18.39 -0.36 4.66
N SER A 180 17.76 -0.59 3.52
CA SER A 180 16.62 -1.49 3.42
C SER A 180 16.99 -2.86 4.00
N ILE A 181 16.13 -3.42 4.85
CA ILE A 181 16.33 -4.80 5.33
C ILE A 181 16.04 -5.84 4.22
N PHE A 182 15.44 -5.41 3.11
CA PHE A 182 15.26 -6.25 1.93
C PHE A 182 16.51 -6.22 1.06
N PRO A 183 16.95 -7.38 0.54
CA PRO A 183 17.94 -7.40 -0.53
C PRO A 183 17.47 -6.52 -1.68
N ARG A 184 18.39 -5.78 -2.29
CA ARG A 184 18.10 -5.02 -3.52
C ARG A 184 17.77 -6.05 -4.60
N SER A 185 16.50 -6.13 -4.98
CA SER A 185 16.02 -6.87 -6.14
C SER A 185 16.38 -6.16 -7.43
#